data_AF-A0A166APN2-F1
#
_entry.id   AF-A0A166APN2-F1
#
_cell.length_a   1.000
_cell.length_b   1.000
_cell.length_c   1.000
_cell.angle_alpha   90.00
_cell.angle_beta   90.00
_cell.angle_gamma   90.00
#
_symmetry.space_group_name_H-M   'P 1'
#
loop_
_entity.id
_entity.type
_entity.pdbx_description
1 polymer ?
#
loop_
_entity_poly.entity_id
_entity_poly.type
_entity_poly.pdbx_seq_one_letter_code
_entity_poly.pdbx_strand_id
1 'polypeptide(L)'
;MITFLLNQEIRREDNLSPNMTVLNYLRTKINKTGTKEGCGSGDCGACTVVLGEIVDGQLQYRSVNSCLTFVSALHGKQLITVEDLQNRDKSLHPVQKAVVDFHGSQCGYCTPGFIMSMFALGKNKPDASKEDVMESLAGNLCRCTGYRPIVDAAMSLSTGQPLIDQFAELERKTIEKLESIQDTEANLRLGHLTAFSPRSTDELAKLFQAHPNAKLVAGGTDLALEVTQFHREIETLISVNLVEDMKVCEETDTDLIIGANLPISDSYSLLKKHYPDFGELLHRFASLQVRNQGTIGGNVANASPIGDTPPLLIALNAKIKLRCGDESRIMPIEDYFISYKVTAQKESEFIEQIIIPKPANDSFRAYKLSKRLDDDISAVCGAFDIQVEEGKVTHARIAFGGMAATPKRATRCENTLLGKPWTDANIKLAMQELYNDFEPLSDFRASQEYRSLSAANMLRRYFIEQQNKNNQIETRVTSYV
;
A
#
# COMPACT_ATOMS: atom_id res chain seq x y z
N MET A 1 25.30 12.04 -3.08
CA MET A 1 25.55 10.61 -3.33
C MET A 1 24.53 9.78 -2.55
N ILE A 2 24.18 8.58 -3.04
CA ILE A 2 23.52 7.53 -2.24
C ILE A 2 24.47 6.35 -2.06
N THR A 3 24.32 5.63 -0.95
CA THR A 3 25.11 4.44 -0.65
C THR A 3 24.16 3.31 -0.24
N PHE A 4 24.35 2.12 -0.79
CA PHE A 4 23.49 0.96 -0.54
C PHE A 4 24.26 -0.34 -0.85
N LEU A 5 23.67 -1.50 -0.51
CA LEU A 5 24.21 -2.79 -0.92
C LEU A 5 23.49 -3.30 -2.16
N LEU A 6 24.21 -3.67 -3.22
CA LEU A 6 23.69 -4.53 -4.28
C LEU A 6 24.16 -5.95 -3.98
N ASN A 7 23.24 -6.82 -3.55
CA ASN A 7 23.57 -8.08 -2.89
C ASN A 7 24.53 -7.83 -1.71
N GLN A 8 25.80 -8.19 -1.80
CA GLN A 8 26.80 -7.95 -0.76
C GLN A 8 27.79 -6.82 -1.09
N GLU A 9 27.71 -6.22 -2.28
CA GLU A 9 28.62 -5.17 -2.75
C GLU A 9 28.12 -3.79 -2.32
N ILE A 10 28.99 -2.99 -1.71
CA ILE A 10 28.68 -1.58 -1.42
C ILE A 10 28.73 -0.78 -2.72
N ARG A 11 27.61 -0.17 -3.08
CA ARG A 11 27.47 0.76 -4.20
C ARG A 11 27.42 2.18 -3.68
N ARG A 12 28.19 3.07 -4.31
CA ARG A 12 28.18 4.51 -4.08
C ARG A 12 27.89 5.18 -5.41
N GLU A 13 26.73 5.83 -5.50
CA GLU A 13 26.23 6.39 -6.75
C GLU A 13 25.92 7.87 -6.54
N ASP A 14 26.55 8.75 -7.32
CA ASP A 14 26.41 10.21 -7.23
C ASP A 14 25.85 10.85 -8.50
N ASN A 15 26.14 10.26 -9.66
CA ASN A 15 25.76 10.76 -10.98
C ASN A 15 24.57 10.00 -11.60
N LEU A 16 23.50 9.81 -10.81
CA LEU A 16 22.25 9.22 -11.26
C LEU A 16 21.14 10.28 -11.32
N SER A 17 20.24 10.15 -12.30
CA SER A 17 19.04 10.98 -12.33
C SER A 17 18.16 10.66 -11.11
N PRO A 18 17.68 11.67 -10.37
CA PRO A 18 16.65 11.50 -9.34
C PRO A 18 15.38 10.77 -9.81
N ASN A 19 15.04 10.88 -11.09
CA ASN A 19 13.89 10.23 -11.72
C ASN A 19 14.20 8.79 -12.18
N MET A 20 15.43 8.29 -11.98
CA MET A 20 15.80 6.93 -12.38
C MET A 20 15.13 5.91 -11.48
N THR A 21 14.36 5.00 -12.08
CA THR A 21 13.78 3.86 -11.39
C THR A 21 14.85 2.79 -11.12
N VAL A 22 14.66 1.99 -10.08
CA VAL A 22 15.54 0.86 -9.75
C VAL A 22 15.61 -0.13 -10.93
N LEU A 23 14.50 -0.34 -11.63
CA LEU A 23 14.45 -1.18 -12.82
C LEU A 23 15.41 -0.67 -13.91
N ASN A 24 15.36 0.62 -14.22
CA ASN A 24 16.22 1.22 -15.23
C ASN A 24 17.69 1.22 -14.79
N TYR A 25 17.97 1.48 -13.51
CA TYR A 25 19.31 1.35 -12.96
C TYR A 25 19.88 -0.07 -13.15
N LEU A 26 19.13 -1.09 -12.74
CA LEU A 26 19.55 -2.50 -12.86
C LEU A 26 19.83 -2.88 -14.33
N ARG A 27 18.93 -2.52 -15.24
CA ARG A 27 18.99 -2.96 -16.63
C ARG A 27 20.00 -2.18 -17.47
N THR A 28 20.17 -0.88 -17.21
CA THR A 28 20.96 0.01 -18.09
C THR A 28 22.32 0.43 -17.51
N LYS A 29 22.47 0.42 -16.17
CA LYS A 29 23.74 0.78 -15.51
C LYS A 29 24.49 -0.45 -15.02
N ILE A 30 23.75 -1.42 -14.49
CA ILE A 30 24.33 -2.64 -13.89
C ILE A 30 24.33 -3.83 -14.86
N ASN A 31 23.52 -3.78 -15.92
CA ASN A 31 23.32 -4.88 -16.88
C ASN A 31 22.79 -6.18 -16.24
N LYS A 32 22.11 -6.06 -15.08
CA LYS A 32 21.32 -7.14 -14.47
C LYS A 32 19.92 -7.13 -15.10
N THR A 33 19.74 -7.95 -16.14
CA THR A 33 18.54 -7.93 -16.99
C THR A 33 17.50 -8.99 -16.62
N GLY A 34 17.73 -9.79 -15.57
CA GLY A 34 16.81 -10.77 -15.02
C GLY A 34 15.50 -10.14 -14.58
N THR A 35 15.56 -8.99 -13.88
CA THR A 35 14.38 -8.17 -13.58
C THR A 35 13.79 -7.56 -14.87
N LYS A 36 12.48 -7.70 -15.07
CA LYS A 36 11.81 -7.36 -16.33
C LYS A 36 10.89 -6.15 -16.21
N GLU A 37 10.72 -5.45 -17.33
CA GLU A 37 9.68 -4.43 -17.48
C GLU A 37 8.46 -5.06 -18.14
N GLY A 38 7.33 -5.14 -17.43
CA GLY A 38 6.08 -5.66 -18.01
C GLY A 38 5.08 -4.56 -18.32
N CYS A 39 4.68 -3.78 -17.31
CA CYS A 39 3.67 -2.72 -17.44
C CYS A 39 4.18 -1.30 -17.14
N GLY A 40 5.23 -1.15 -16.31
CA GLY A 40 5.73 0.16 -15.87
C GLY A 40 4.83 0.90 -14.87
N SER A 41 3.78 0.25 -14.35
CA SER A 41 2.74 0.83 -13.48
C SER A 41 2.58 0.14 -12.13
N GLY A 42 3.32 -0.94 -11.85
CA GLY A 42 3.21 -1.73 -10.62
C GLY A 42 2.28 -2.94 -10.71
N ASP A 43 1.40 -3.00 -11.72
CA ASP A 43 0.31 -3.99 -11.82
C ASP A 43 0.72 -5.44 -12.15
N CYS A 44 1.90 -5.68 -12.73
CA CYS A 44 2.24 -7.02 -13.24
C CYS A 44 3.25 -7.80 -12.41
N GLY A 45 4.00 -7.14 -11.52
CA GLY A 45 5.03 -7.77 -10.69
C GLY A 45 6.21 -8.40 -11.45
N ALA A 46 6.33 -8.27 -12.78
CA ALA A 46 7.48 -8.81 -13.52
C ALA A 46 8.82 -8.14 -13.12
N CYS A 47 8.71 -6.95 -12.53
CA CYS A 47 9.83 -6.15 -12.04
C CYS A 47 10.12 -6.35 -10.54
N THR A 48 9.49 -7.33 -9.88
CA THR A 48 9.67 -7.52 -8.43
C THR A 48 11.13 -7.79 -8.10
N VAL A 49 11.65 -7.01 -7.14
CA VAL A 49 12.95 -7.18 -6.48
C VAL A 49 12.72 -7.20 -4.98
N VAL A 50 13.76 -7.51 -4.20
CA VAL A 50 13.67 -7.51 -2.74
C VAL A 50 14.62 -6.48 -2.14
N LEU A 51 14.10 -5.69 -1.21
CA LEU A 51 14.87 -4.80 -0.37
C LEU A 51 15.05 -5.43 1.01
N GLY A 52 16.30 -5.59 1.44
CA GLY A 52 16.67 -5.93 2.82
C GLY A 52 16.90 -4.66 3.62
N GLU A 53 16.29 -4.55 4.79
CA GLU A 53 16.46 -3.44 5.72
C GLU A 53 16.49 -3.92 7.15
N ILE A 54 17.09 -3.12 8.04
CA ILE A 54 17.18 -3.45 9.47
C ILE A 54 15.90 -2.96 10.15
N VAL A 55 15.17 -3.88 10.77
CA VAL A 55 14.01 -3.60 11.62
C VAL A 55 14.21 -4.37 12.92
N ASP A 56 14.15 -3.67 14.06
CA ASP A 56 14.39 -4.23 15.39
C ASP A 56 15.69 -5.06 15.49
N GLY A 57 16.75 -4.62 14.79
CA GLY A 57 18.05 -5.28 14.76
C GLY A 57 18.15 -6.53 13.88
N GLN A 58 17.10 -6.87 13.10
CA GLN A 58 17.06 -8.02 12.21
C GLN A 58 16.84 -7.60 10.76
N LEU A 59 17.22 -8.45 9.79
CA LEU A 59 16.93 -8.18 8.38
C LEU A 59 15.48 -8.54 8.05
N GLN A 60 14.72 -7.55 7.62
CA GLN A 60 13.43 -7.74 7.00
C GLN A 60 13.55 -7.64 5.47
N TYR A 61 12.90 -8.56 4.76
CA TYR A 61 13.00 -8.65 3.30
C TYR A 61 11.68 -8.23 2.64
N ARG A 62 11.61 -7.04 2.06
CA ARG A 62 10.39 -6.53 1.42
C ARG A 62 10.44 -6.71 -0.09
N SER A 63 9.44 -7.38 -0.66
CA SER A 63 9.23 -7.39 -2.10
C SER A 63 8.68 -6.02 -2.55
N VAL A 64 9.22 -5.48 -3.64
CA VAL A 64 8.85 -4.15 -4.16
C VAL A 64 8.86 -4.12 -5.70
N ASN A 65 8.07 -3.22 -6.29
CA ASN A 65 8.08 -3.01 -7.74
C ASN A 65 9.22 -2.06 -8.15
N SER A 66 10.32 -2.61 -8.68
CA SER A 66 11.47 -1.80 -9.10
C SER A 66 11.15 -0.78 -10.21
N CYS A 67 10.03 -0.94 -10.94
CA CYS A 67 9.61 0.05 -11.94
C CYS A 67 9.03 1.33 -11.31
N LEU A 68 8.57 1.31 -10.06
CA LEU A 68 8.02 2.49 -9.36
C LEU A 68 8.95 3.02 -8.27
N THR A 69 9.88 2.20 -7.79
CA THR A 69 10.89 2.63 -6.82
C THR A 69 11.95 3.49 -7.50
N PHE A 70 12.13 4.75 -7.08
CA PHE A 70 13.28 5.57 -7.49
C PHE A 70 14.56 5.14 -6.75
N VAL A 71 15.73 5.33 -7.39
CA VAL A 71 17.02 4.94 -6.81
C VAL A 71 17.35 5.62 -5.48
N SER A 72 16.77 6.78 -5.19
CA SER A 72 16.92 7.46 -3.89
C SER A 72 16.45 6.60 -2.72
N ALA A 73 15.43 5.75 -2.93
CA ALA A 73 14.91 4.86 -1.91
C ALA A 73 15.86 3.70 -1.54
N LEU A 74 16.94 3.48 -2.30
CA LEU A 74 17.91 2.42 -2.03
C LEU A 74 18.87 2.76 -0.88
N HIS A 75 19.04 4.04 -0.55
CA HIS A 75 20.04 4.46 0.44
C HIS A 75 19.86 3.70 1.78
N GLY A 76 20.94 3.13 2.30
CA GLY A 76 20.93 2.38 3.56
C GLY A 76 20.21 1.02 3.50
N LYS A 77 19.86 0.52 2.31
CA LYS A 77 19.18 -0.78 2.12
C LYS A 77 20.04 -1.75 1.32
N GLN A 78 19.66 -3.03 1.35
CA GLN A 78 20.17 -4.06 0.47
C GLN A 78 19.20 -4.30 -0.69
N LEU A 79 19.67 -4.22 -1.93
CA LEU A 79 18.92 -4.57 -3.14
C LEU A 79 19.32 -5.97 -3.61
N ILE A 80 18.35 -6.87 -3.72
CA ILE A 80 18.52 -8.26 -4.17
C ILE A 80 17.68 -8.49 -5.42
N THR A 81 18.30 -9.06 -6.46
CA THR A 81 17.61 -9.43 -7.72
C THR A 81 17.61 -10.94 -7.94
N VAL A 82 16.89 -11.40 -8.97
CA VAL A 82 16.77 -12.84 -9.28
C VAL A 82 18.13 -13.49 -9.56
N GLU A 83 19.06 -12.75 -10.15
CA GLU A 83 20.42 -13.22 -10.44
C GLU A 83 21.23 -13.46 -9.16
N ASP A 84 20.95 -12.70 -8.09
CA ASP A 84 21.66 -12.81 -6.81
C ASP A 84 21.30 -14.06 -6.02
N LEU A 85 20.20 -14.72 -6.36
CA LEU A 85 19.77 -15.95 -5.69
C LEU A 85 20.63 -17.17 -6.06
N GLN A 86 21.31 -17.15 -7.21
CA GLN A 86 22.15 -18.28 -7.60
C GLN A 86 23.24 -18.53 -6.55
N ASN A 87 23.38 -19.78 -6.12
CA ASN A 87 24.40 -20.16 -5.13
C ASN A 87 25.81 -19.97 -5.69
N ARG A 88 26.82 -19.87 -4.81
CA ARG A 88 28.22 -19.67 -5.20
C ARG A 88 28.79 -20.79 -6.08
N ASP A 89 28.29 -22.01 -5.92
CA ASP A 89 28.62 -23.18 -6.74
C ASP A 89 27.86 -23.23 -8.08
N LYS A 90 27.11 -22.16 -8.40
CA LYS A 90 26.23 -22.01 -9.57
C LYS A 90 24.98 -22.87 -9.56
N SER A 91 24.70 -23.59 -8.47
CA SER A 91 23.43 -24.30 -8.30
C SER A 91 22.26 -23.33 -8.13
N LEU A 92 21.06 -23.79 -8.45
CA LEU A 92 19.84 -23.00 -8.27
C LEU A 92 19.53 -22.83 -6.78
N HIS A 93 19.07 -21.64 -6.42
CA HIS A 93 18.45 -21.39 -5.13
C HIS A 93 17.26 -22.33 -4.89
N PRO A 94 16.94 -22.74 -3.65
CA PRO A 94 15.75 -23.56 -3.36
C PRO A 94 14.47 -23.02 -4.01
N VAL A 95 14.26 -21.70 -3.99
CA VAL A 95 13.11 -21.05 -4.64
C VAL A 95 13.13 -21.21 -6.16
N GLN A 96 14.27 -20.98 -6.80
CA GLN A 96 14.42 -21.15 -8.26
C GLN A 96 14.21 -22.62 -8.65
N LYS A 97 14.75 -23.54 -7.85
CA LYS A 97 14.61 -24.99 -8.03
C LYS A 97 13.15 -25.43 -7.90
N ALA A 98 12.41 -24.95 -6.90
CA ALA A 98 10.99 -25.26 -6.73
C ALA A 98 10.18 -24.87 -7.97
N VAL A 99 10.42 -23.67 -8.53
CA VAL A 99 9.74 -23.24 -9.76
C VAL A 99 10.04 -24.15 -10.95
N VAL A 100 11.27 -24.67 -11.06
CA VAL A 100 11.63 -25.65 -12.10
C VAL A 100 10.94 -27.00 -11.86
N ASP A 101 11.06 -27.52 -10.64
CA ASP A 101 10.57 -28.86 -10.27
C ASP A 101 9.05 -28.99 -10.39
N PHE A 102 8.31 -27.91 -10.14
CA PHE A 102 6.84 -27.87 -10.24
C PHE A 102 6.33 -27.32 -11.58
N HIS A 103 7.20 -27.14 -12.59
CA HIS A 103 6.82 -26.60 -13.90
C HIS A 103 6.14 -25.21 -13.84
N GLY A 104 6.56 -24.38 -12.87
CA GLY A 104 6.04 -23.03 -12.64
C GLY A 104 6.46 -21.98 -13.68
N SER A 105 7.12 -22.37 -14.77
CA SER A 105 7.60 -21.47 -15.81
C SER A 105 7.35 -22.04 -17.21
N GLN A 106 6.77 -21.22 -18.10
CA GLN A 106 6.63 -21.52 -19.53
C GLN A 106 7.43 -20.51 -20.36
N CYS A 107 6.85 -19.35 -20.71
CA CYS A 107 7.55 -18.32 -21.48
C CYS A 107 8.73 -17.68 -20.73
N GLY A 108 8.78 -17.82 -19.40
CA GLY A 108 9.88 -17.35 -18.55
C GLY A 108 9.85 -15.86 -18.18
N TYR A 109 8.98 -15.05 -18.78
CA TYR A 109 9.04 -13.59 -18.62
C TYR A 109 8.65 -13.10 -17.22
N CYS A 110 7.55 -13.64 -16.66
CA CYS A 110 7.10 -13.29 -15.31
C CYS A 110 7.85 -14.04 -14.20
N THR A 111 8.59 -15.09 -14.57
CA THR A 111 9.23 -16.03 -13.63
C THR A 111 10.16 -15.34 -12.63
N PRO A 112 11.02 -14.38 -13.02
CA PRO A 112 11.82 -13.61 -12.06
C PRO A 112 11.00 -12.94 -10.96
N GLY A 113 9.88 -12.30 -11.32
CA GLY A 113 9.02 -11.62 -10.36
C GLY A 113 8.40 -12.55 -9.33
N PHE A 114 7.90 -13.71 -9.79
CA PHE A 114 7.37 -14.75 -8.91
C PHE A 114 8.44 -15.32 -7.97
N ILE A 115 9.64 -15.60 -8.48
CA ILE A 115 10.77 -16.07 -7.67
C ILE A 115 11.09 -15.07 -6.56
N MET A 116 11.13 -13.77 -6.87
CA MET A 116 11.45 -12.76 -5.86
C MET A 116 10.34 -12.60 -4.81
N SER A 117 9.07 -12.73 -5.18
CA SER A 117 7.95 -12.75 -4.22
C SER A 117 8.00 -13.98 -3.30
N MET A 118 8.28 -15.17 -3.86
CA MET A 118 8.45 -16.41 -3.09
C MET A 118 9.67 -16.34 -2.15
N PHE A 119 10.76 -15.75 -2.62
CA PHE A 119 11.95 -15.51 -1.80
C PHE A 119 11.62 -14.62 -0.60
N ALA A 120 11.01 -13.45 -0.82
CA ALA A 120 10.59 -12.58 0.28
C ALA A 120 9.65 -13.31 1.26
N LEU A 121 8.66 -14.06 0.75
CA LEU A 121 7.74 -14.82 1.60
C LEU A 121 8.50 -15.84 2.47
N GLY A 122 9.34 -16.68 1.86
CA GLY A 122 10.08 -17.71 2.58
C GLY A 122 11.09 -17.17 3.60
N LYS A 123 11.65 -15.97 3.39
CA LYS A 123 12.53 -15.33 4.37
C LYS A 123 11.77 -14.77 5.58
N ASN A 124 10.57 -14.22 5.38
CA ASN A 124 9.81 -13.61 6.47
C ASN A 124 8.84 -14.58 7.16
N LYS A 125 8.33 -15.59 6.44
CA LYS A 125 7.31 -16.52 6.94
C LYS A 125 7.56 -17.95 6.42
N PRO A 126 8.48 -18.71 7.06
CA PRO A 126 8.81 -20.06 6.64
C PRO A 126 7.66 -21.08 6.77
N ASP A 127 6.68 -20.79 7.63
CA ASP A 127 5.44 -21.57 7.80
C ASP A 127 4.25 -20.84 7.16
N ALA A 128 4.39 -20.45 5.88
CA ALA A 128 3.36 -19.70 5.17
C ALA A 128 2.17 -20.58 4.80
N SER A 129 0.96 -20.12 5.13
CA SER A 129 -0.30 -20.76 4.73
C SER A 129 -0.59 -20.53 3.24
N LYS A 130 -1.64 -21.18 2.73
CA LYS A 130 -2.10 -20.95 1.35
C LYS A 130 -2.48 -19.48 1.15
N GLU A 131 -3.13 -18.85 2.12
CA GLU A 131 -3.53 -17.44 2.07
C GLU A 131 -2.31 -16.52 1.97
N ASP A 132 -1.25 -16.80 2.74
CA ASP A 132 0.00 -16.03 2.67
C ASP A 132 0.67 -16.16 1.29
N VAL A 133 0.66 -17.38 0.72
CA VAL A 133 1.16 -17.62 -0.63
C VAL A 133 0.34 -16.85 -1.66
N MET A 134 -0.99 -16.92 -1.59
CA MET A 134 -1.86 -16.18 -2.51
C MET A 134 -1.65 -14.68 -2.40
N GLU A 135 -1.54 -14.14 -1.19
CA GLU A 135 -1.27 -12.71 -0.96
C GLU A 135 0.07 -12.27 -1.55
N SER A 136 1.15 -13.02 -1.28
CA SER A 136 2.49 -12.69 -1.77
C SER A 136 2.57 -12.71 -3.30
N LEU A 137 1.83 -13.62 -3.94
CA LEU A 137 1.81 -13.79 -5.38
C LEU A 137 0.76 -12.94 -6.11
N ALA A 138 -0.19 -12.32 -5.39
CA ALA A 138 -1.32 -11.60 -5.98
C ALA A 138 -0.90 -10.44 -6.90
N GLY A 139 0.27 -9.84 -6.63
CA GLY A 139 0.88 -8.78 -7.46
C GLY A 139 1.67 -9.24 -8.67
N ASN A 140 1.71 -10.55 -8.95
CA ASN A 140 2.45 -11.11 -10.07
C ASN A 140 1.49 -11.70 -11.10
N LEU A 141 1.54 -11.22 -12.34
CA LEU A 141 0.68 -11.71 -13.41
C LEU A 141 1.41 -12.73 -14.29
N CYS A 142 0.76 -13.86 -14.53
CA CYS A 142 1.20 -14.87 -15.50
C CYS A 142 0.10 -15.12 -16.53
N ARG A 143 0.48 -15.09 -17.82
CA ARG A 143 -0.46 -15.36 -18.92
C ARG A 143 -0.40 -16.80 -19.46
N CYS A 144 0.55 -17.60 -19.00
CA CYS A 144 0.87 -18.90 -19.60
C CYS A 144 0.51 -20.10 -18.69
N THR A 145 0.84 -20.03 -17.41
CA THR A 145 0.83 -21.23 -16.54
C THR A 145 -0.52 -21.57 -15.92
N GLY A 146 -1.48 -20.63 -15.93
CA GLY A 146 -2.71 -20.78 -15.16
C GLY A 146 -2.51 -20.76 -13.64
N TYR A 147 -1.35 -20.27 -13.16
CA TYR A 147 -0.97 -20.08 -11.75
C TYR A 147 -0.81 -21.33 -10.88
N ARG A 148 -1.58 -22.40 -11.09
CA ARG A 148 -1.54 -23.61 -10.26
C ARG A 148 -0.12 -24.15 -9.98
N PRO A 149 0.75 -24.41 -10.99
CA PRO A 149 2.10 -24.91 -10.72
C PRO A 149 3.00 -23.92 -9.96
N ILE A 150 2.74 -22.62 -10.08
CA ILE A 150 3.47 -21.57 -9.36
C ILE A 150 3.06 -21.60 -7.88
N VAL A 151 1.77 -21.73 -7.59
CA VAL A 151 1.26 -21.86 -6.22
C VAL A 151 1.79 -23.14 -5.58
N ASP A 152 1.77 -24.27 -6.31
CA ASP A 152 2.33 -25.53 -5.81
C ASP A 152 3.84 -25.41 -5.50
N ALA A 153 4.61 -24.70 -6.35
CA ALA A 153 6.01 -24.40 -6.07
C ALA A 153 6.20 -23.58 -4.79
N ALA A 154 5.40 -22.52 -4.58
CA ALA A 154 5.47 -21.70 -3.38
C ALA A 154 5.09 -22.49 -2.12
N MET A 155 4.01 -23.28 -2.17
CA MET A 155 3.59 -24.14 -1.07
C MET A 155 4.65 -25.19 -0.71
N SER A 156 5.42 -25.69 -1.68
CA SER A 156 6.51 -26.64 -1.42
C SER A 156 7.65 -26.07 -0.58
N LEU A 157 7.77 -24.73 -0.52
CA LEU A 157 8.77 -24.02 0.28
C LEU A 157 8.30 -23.74 1.71
N SER A 158 7.00 -23.81 1.98
CA SER A 158 6.40 -23.65 3.31
C SER A 158 6.63 -24.89 4.18
N THR A 159 7.84 -25.03 4.72
CA THR A 159 8.25 -26.20 5.52
C THR A 159 8.28 -25.93 7.03
N GLY A 160 8.00 -24.69 7.44
CA GLY A 160 8.18 -24.23 8.82
C GLY A 160 9.63 -24.02 9.25
N GLN A 161 10.60 -24.32 8.36
CA GLN A 161 12.02 -24.10 8.60
C GLN A 161 12.53 -22.94 7.75
N PRO A 162 13.37 -22.03 8.31
CA PRO A 162 13.96 -20.95 7.54
C PRO A 162 14.70 -21.46 6.29
N LEU A 163 14.63 -20.68 5.20
CA LEU A 163 15.39 -20.98 3.99
C LEU A 163 16.89 -21.02 4.30
N ILE A 164 17.50 -22.18 4.08
CA ILE A 164 18.95 -22.37 4.17
C ILE A 164 19.56 -21.83 2.86
N ASP A 165 20.11 -20.63 2.94
CA ASP A 165 20.70 -19.93 1.80
C ASP A 165 21.89 -19.05 2.24
N GLN A 166 22.59 -18.49 1.25
CA GLN A 166 23.73 -17.60 1.50
C GLN A 166 23.35 -16.30 2.23
N PHE A 167 22.08 -15.89 2.21
CA PHE A 167 21.62 -14.66 2.85
C PHE A 167 21.49 -14.86 4.36
N ALA A 168 21.00 -16.04 4.80
CA ALA A 168 21.00 -16.42 6.21
C ALA A 168 22.42 -16.53 6.77
N GLU A 169 23.36 -17.13 6.02
CA GLU A 169 24.76 -17.24 6.44
C GLU A 169 25.45 -15.88 6.59
N LEU A 170 25.04 -14.89 5.80
CA LEU A 170 25.67 -13.57 5.73
C LEU A 170 24.95 -12.48 6.52
N GLU A 171 23.82 -12.79 7.15
CA GLU A 171 22.92 -11.81 7.80
C GLU A 171 23.66 -10.83 8.71
N ARG A 172 24.44 -11.33 9.69
CA ARG A 172 25.20 -10.47 10.61
C ARG A 172 26.14 -9.52 9.87
N LYS A 173 26.86 -10.01 8.86
CA LYS A 173 27.80 -9.20 8.07
C LYS A 173 27.07 -8.18 7.21
N THR A 174 25.87 -8.51 6.74
CA THR A 174 25.02 -7.59 5.98
C THR A 174 24.50 -6.47 6.89
N ILE A 175 24.03 -6.80 8.10
CA ILE A 175 23.61 -5.83 9.12
C ILE A 175 24.75 -4.85 9.41
N GLU A 176 25.95 -5.35 9.75
CA GLU A 176 27.13 -4.50 10.04
C GLU A 176 27.44 -3.51 8.89
N LYS A 177 27.30 -3.96 7.65
CA LYS A 177 27.50 -3.10 6.48
C LYS A 177 26.39 -2.06 6.34
N LEU A 178 25.13 -2.43 6.54
CA LEU A 178 24.01 -1.50 6.44
C LEU A 178 24.07 -0.44 7.55
N GLU A 179 24.38 -0.82 8.78
CA GLU A 179 24.61 0.11 9.89
C GLU A 179 25.71 1.12 9.56
N SER A 180 26.80 0.69 8.92
CA SER A 180 27.88 1.61 8.49
C SER A 180 27.46 2.65 7.43
N ILE A 181 26.30 2.45 6.79
CA ILE A 181 25.76 3.33 5.75
C ILE A 181 24.68 4.27 6.31
N GLN A 182 23.95 3.84 7.35
CA GLN A 182 22.70 4.48 7.78
C GLN A 182 22.84 5.97 8.08
N ASP A 183 23.97 6.45 8.57
CA ASP A 183 24.19 7.87 8.94
C ASP A 183 24.82 8.73 7.83
N THR A 184 25.04 8.16 6.63
CA THR A 184 25.67 8.90 5.54
C THR A 184 24.69 9.84 4.82
N GLU A 185 25.19 10.93 4.24
CA GLU A 185 24.34 11.86 3.47
C GLU A 185 23.72 11.16 2.25
N ALA A 186 22.45 11.45 1.96
CA ALA A 186 21.63 10.74 0.98
C ALA A 186 20.95 11.71 0.00
N ASN A 187 21.72 12.35 -0.87
CA ASN A 187 21.20 13.30 -1.86
C ASN A 187 21.61 12.91 -3.28
N LEU A 188 20.80 13.17 -4.30
CA LEU A 188 21.17 12.96 -5.72
C LEU A 188 21.00 14.25 -6.50
N ARG A 189 21.91 14.48 -7.44
CA ARG A 189 21.82 15.61 -8.36
C ARG A 189 22.36 15.23 -9.73
N LEU A 190 21.60 15.54 -10.77
CA LEU A 190 22.03 15.42 -12.15
C LEU A 190 21.55 16.65 -12.94
N GLY A 191 22.48 17.55 -13.25
CA GLY A 191 22.15 18.84 -13.87
C GLY A 191 21.22 19.66 -12.97
N HIS A 192 20.01 19.93 -13.47
CA HIS A 192 18.97 20.68 -12.75
C HIS A 192 18.10 19.80 -11.84
N LEU A 193 18.16 18.47 -11.99
CA LEU A 193 17.37 17.52 -11.21
C LEU A 193 18.00 17.29 -9.85
N THR A 194 17.19 17.34 -8.79
CA THR A 194 17.64 17.11 -7.42
C THR A 194 16.69 16.18 -6.66
N ALA A 195 17.22 15.26 -5.86
CA ALA A 195 16.49 14.56 -4.81
C ALA A 195 17.17 14.79 -3.45
N PHE A 196 16.39 15.26 -2.50
CA PHE A 196 16.76 15.36 -1.09
C PHE A 196 16.21 14.18 -0.29
N SER A 197 16.91 13.73 0.75
CA SER A 197 16.40 12.71 1.68
C SER A 197 16.56 13.17 3.13
N PRO A 198 15.62 13.99 3.66
CA PRO A 198 15.63 14.38 5.08
C PRO A 198 15.48 13.18 6.01
N ARG A 199 15.96 13.33 7.24
CA ARG A 199 15.95 12.29 8.28
C ARG A 199 14.96 12.52 9.40
N SER A 200 14.38 13.73 9.45
CA SER A 200 13.39 14.11 10.44
C SER A 200 12.31 15.00 9.83
N THR A 201 11.17 15.08 10.50
CA THR A 201 10.09 16.00 10.14
C THR A 201 10.55 17.46 10.16
N ASP A 202 11.50 17.82 11.04
CA ASP A 202 12.11 19.16 11.10
C ASP A 202 12.93 19.48 9.84
N GLU A 203 13.76 18.55 9.39
CA GLU A 203 14.53 18.70 8.15
C GLU A 203 13.60 18.74 6.93
N LEU A 204 12.58 17.89 6.90
CA LEU A 204 11.56 17.89 5.86
C LEU A 204 10.86 19.24 5.77
N ALA A 205 10.41 19.79 6.90
CA ALA A 205 9.72 21.07 6.94
C ALA A 205 10.58 22.22 6.40
N LYS A 206 11.86 22.29 6.81
CA LYS A 206 12.82 23.29 6.31
C LYS A 206 13.06 23.16 4.82
N LEU A 207 13.31 21.93 4.33
CA LEU A 207 13.54 21.66 2.91
C LEU A 207 12.31 22.01 2.08
N PHE A 208 11.11 21.66 2.55
CA PHE A 208 9.91 21.90 1.78
C PHE A 208 9.55 23.39 1.71
N GLN A 209 9.88 24.19 2.73
CA GLN A 209 9.81 25.66 2.66
C GLN A 209 10.84 26.26 1.70
N ALA A 210 12.06 25.71 1.66
CA ALA A 210 13.09 26.15 0.70
C ALA A 210 12.75 25.76 -0.75
N HIS A 211 11.96 24.70 -0.93
CA HIS A 211 11.58 24.15 -2.23
C HIS A 211 10.07 23.89 -2.30
N PRO A 212 9.21 24.94 -2.32
CA PRO A 212 7.75 24.80 -2.26
C PRO A 212 7.14 23.99 -3.42
N ASN A 213 7.83 23.94 -4.56
CA ASN A 213 7.41 23.18 -5.74
C ASN A 213 7.89 21.72 -5.73
N ALA A 214 8.67 21.30 -4.74
CA ALA A 214 9.18 19.94 -4.66
C ALA A 214 8.04 18.92 -4.54
N LYS A 215 8.23 17.74 -5.13
CA LYS A 215 7.31 16.62 -4.96
C LYS A 215 7.81 15.70 -3.85
N LEU A 216 6.98 15.50 -2.84
CA LEU A 216 7.26 14.54 -1.77
C LEU A 216 7.06 13.12 -2.29
N VAL A 217 7.98 12.22 -1.94
CA VAL A 217 7.92 10.82 -2.36
C VAL A 217 8.26 9.85 -1.22
N ALA A 218 7.31 8.99 -0.87
CA ALA A 218 7.55 7.80 -0.05
C ALA A 218 7.88 6.61 -0.98
N GLY A 219 6.93 5.70 -1.19
CA GLY A 219 7.10 4.54 -2.07
C GLY A 219 7.02 4.80 -3.58
N GLY A 220 6.66 6.00 -4.02
CA GLY A 220 6.59 6.35 -5.45
C GLY A 220 5.44 5.71 -6.23
N THR A 221 4.56 4.94 -5.59
CA THR A 221 3.56 4.08 -6.25
C THR A 221 2.48 4.81 -7.06
N ASP A 222 2.43 6.14 -6.96
CA ASP A 222 1.58 7.01 -7.76
C ASP A 222 2.43 8.07 -8.49
N LEU A 223 3.28 8.79 -7.76
CA LEU A 223 4.14 9.84 -8.33
C LEU A 223 5.08 9.33 -9.43
N ALA A 224 5.61 8.10 -9.32
CA ALA A 224 6.51 7.55 -10.34
C ALA A 224 5.82 7.37 -11.70
N LEU A 225 4.49 7.30 -11.76
CA LEU A 225 3.74 7.22 -13.01
C LEU A 225 3.90 8.50 -13.86
N GLU A 226 4.17 9.66 -13.25
CA GLU A 226 4.56 10.87 -13.99
C GLU A 226 5.77 10.57 -14.89
N VAL A 227 6.76 9.83 -14.38
CA VAL A 227 7.97 9.46 -15.14
C VAL A 227 7.72 8.27 -16.06
N THR A 228 7.12 7.19 -15.54
CA THR A 228 7.07 5.90 -16.25
C THR A 228 5.97 5.80 -17.29
N GLN A 229 4.81 6.44 -17.04
CA GLN A 229 3.65 6.39 -17.94
C GLN A 229 3.47 7.71 -18.70
N PHE A 230 3.69 8.84 -18.03
CA PHE A 230 3.45 10.15 -18.63
C PHE A 230 4.72 10.81 -19.18
N HIS A 231 5.90 10.22 -18.96
CA HIS A 231 7.20 10.71 -19.43
C HIS A 231 7.47 12.18 -19.05
N ARG A 232 7.01 12.58 -17.87
CA ARG A 232 7.21 13.91 -17.28
C ARG A 232 8.30 13.81 -16.23
N GLU A 233 9.25 14.73 -16.34
CA GLU A 233 10.37 14.82 -15.42
C GLU A 233 9.96 15.58 -14.16
N ILE A 234 10.44 15.11 -13.01
CA ILE A 234 10.26 15.79 -11.72
C ILE A 234 11.57 16.48 -11.36
N GLU A 235 11.57 17.81 -11.39
CA GLU A 235 12.79 18.60 -11.18
C GLU A 235 13.36 18.44 -9.76
N THR A 236 12.49 18.56 -8.75
CA THR A 236 12.89 18.47 -7.34
C THR A 236 12.03 17.45 -6.60
N LEU A 237 12.68 16.42 -6.07
CA LEU A 237 12.09 15.40 -5.21
C LEU A 237 12.56 15.60 -3.77
N ILE A 238 11.67 15.37 -2.81
CA ILE A 238 12.04 15.16 -1.41
C ILE A 238 11.56 13.76 -1.04
N SER A 239 12.50 12.82 -0.92
CA SER A 239 12.21 11.46 -0.48
C SER A 239 12.06 11.43 1.04
N VAL A 240 10.88 11.01 1.50
CA VAL A 240 10.60 10.91 2.93
C VAL A 240 11.04 9.58 3.53
N ASN A 241 11.64 8.66 2.75
CA ASN A 241 11.95 7.30 3.19
C ASN A 241 12.87 7.20 4.42
N LEU A 242 13.68 8.23 4.69
CA LEU A 242 14.57 8.30 5.86
C LEU A 242 14.00 9.12 7.03
N VAL A 243 12.79 9.68 6.89
CA VAL A 243 12.09 10.43 7.94
C VAL A 243 11.45 9.45 8.92
N GLU A 244 12.23 8.98 9.89
CA GLU A 244 11.85 7.91 10.82
C GLU A 244 10.75 8.35 11.81
N ASP A 245 10.78 9.59 12.27
CA ASP A 245 9.76 10.19 13.14
C ASP A 245 8.39 10.37 12.46
N MET A 246 8.29 10.10 11.15
CA MET A 246 7.03 10.06 10.38
C MET A 246 6.56 8.63 10.05
N LYS A 247 7.22 7.60 10.60
CA LYS A 247 6.83 6.17 10.50
C LYS A 247 6.21 5.64 11.80
N VAL A 248 5.65 6.51 12.63
CA VAL A 248 5.01 6.10 13.89
C VAL A 248 3.79 5.21 13.63
N CYS A 249 3.57 4.21 14.50
CA CYS A 249 2.41 3.33 14.49
C CYS A 249 2.09 2.98 15.94
N GLU A 250 1.30 3.81 16.62
CA GLU A 250 1.10 3.72 18.07
C GLU A 250 -0.37 3.78 18.50
N GLU A 251 -0.62 3.25 19.68
CA GLU A 251 -1.93 3.23 20.33
C GLU A 251 -1.85 4.12 21.57
N THR A 252 -2.65 5.19 21.61
CA THR A 252 -2.87 6.04 22.79
C THR A 252 -4.07 5.54 23.59
N ASP A 253 -4.54 6.23 24.63
CA ASP A 253 -5.76 5.83 25.33
C ASP A 253 -7.01 5.91 24.44
N THR A 254 -7.08 6.93 23.56
CA THR A 254 -8.29 7.29 22.79
C THR A 254 -8.16 7.07 21.30
N ASP A 255 -6.94 7.07 20.74
CA ASP A 255 -6.68 7.11 19.30
C ASP A 255 -5.56 6.15 18.88
N LEU A 256 -5.59 5.75 17.62
CA LEU A 256 -4.51 5.14 16.88
C LEU A 256 -3.80 6.23 16.07
N ILE A 257 -2.48 6.30 16.16
CA ILE A 257 -1.67 7.29 15.47
C ILE A 257 -0.83 6.60 14.40
N ILE A 258 -1.04 6.99 13.15
CA ILE A 258 -0.34 6.45 11.98
C ILE A 258 0.44 7.57 11.31
N GLY A 259 1.76 7.46 11.30
CA GLY A 259 2.65 8.39 10.60
C GLY A 259 2.42 8.35 9.09
N ALA A 260 2.51 9.50 8.42
CA ALA A 260 2.21 9.61 6.99
C ALA A 260 3.18 8.82 6.09
N ASN A 261 4.37 8.49 6.61
CA ASN A 261 5.40 7.73 5.91
C ASN A 261 5.40 6.23 6.26
N LEU A 262 4.48 5.78 7.12
CA LEU A 262 4.39 4.37 7.47
C LEU A 262 3.88 3.54 6.27
N PRO A 263 4.60 2.49 5.83
CA PRO A 263 4.11 1.57 4.82
C PRO A 263 2.77 0.95 5.21
N ILE A 264 1.89 0.73 4.24
CA ILE A 264 0.56 0.14 4.49
C ILE A 264 0.69 -1.24 5.15
N SER A 265 1.67 -2.05 4.74
CA SER A 265 1.89 -3.37 5.35
C SER A 265 2.24 -3.30 6.84
N ASP A 266 2.87 -2.23 7.31
CA ASP A 266 3.26 -2.07 8.72
C ASP A 266 2.12 -1.54 9.59
N SER A 267 1.15 -0.85 8.97
CA SER A 267 -0.07 -0.40 9.66
C SER A 267 -1.07 -1.53 9.93
N TYR A 268 -0.93 -2.65 9.21
CA TYR A 268 -1.95 -3.70 9.14
C TYR A 268 -2.30 -4.29 10.51
N SER A 269 -1.31 -4.71 11.29
CA SER A 269 -1.56 -5.43 12.55
C SER A 269 -2.34 -4.59 13.56
N LEU A 270 -1.98 -3.30 13.67
CA LEU A 270 -2.66 -2.36 14.56
C LEU A 270 -4.09 -2.07 14.08
N LEU A 271 -4.26 -1.82 12.78
CA LEU A 271 -5.56 -1.51 12.21
C LEU A 271 -6.50 -2.71 12.24
N LYS A 272 -6.03 -3.93 11.94
CA LYS A 272 -6.84 -5.16 12.03
C LYS A 272 -7.26 -5.46 13.46
N LYS A 273 -6.40 -5.21 14.46
CA LYS A 273 -6.70 -5.44 15.88
C LYS A 273 -7.94 -4.65 16.32
N HIS A 274 -8.05 -3.39 15.92
CA HIS A 274 -9.14 -2.49 16.34
C HIS A 274 -10.30 -2.42 15.33
N TYR A 275 -9.98 -2.55 14.05
CA TYR A 275 -10.90 -2.48 12.92
C TYR A 275 -10.65 -3.65 11.96
N PRO A 276 -11.18 -4.85 12.25
CA PRO A 276 -10.92 -6.06 11.45
C PRO A 276 -11.20 -5.87 9.96
N ASP A 277 -12.31 -5.21 9.65
CA ASP A 277 -12.74 -4.85 8.29
C ASP A 277 -11.79 -3.88 7.58
N PHE A 278 -11.19 -2.94 8.31
CA PHE A 278 -10.18 -2.03 7.77
C PHE A 278 -8.94 -2.84 7.38
N GLY A 279 -8.44 -3.67 8.31
CA GLY A 279 -7.29 -4.52 8.08
C GLY A 279 -7.50 -5.50 6.92
N GLU A 280 -8.66 -6.14 6.84
CA GLU A 280 -9.00 -7.09 5.76
C GLU A 280 -9.05 -6.39 4.39
N LEU A 281 -9.57 -5.15 4.34
CA LEU A 281 -9.58 -4.35 3.11
C LEU A 281 -8.14 -3.99 2.67
N LEU A 282 -7.21 -3.76 3.61
CA LEU A 282 -5.81 -3.50 3.26
C LEU A 282 -5.16 -4.66 2.52
N HIS A 283 -5.51 -5.93 2.77
CA HIS A 283 -4.99 -7.04 1.94
C HIS A 283 -5.43 -6.96 0.48
N ARG A 284 -6.58 -6.35 0.23
CA ARG A 284 -7.13 -6.08 -1.11
C ARG A 284 -6.68 -4.73 -1.68
N PHE A 285 -5.87 -3.97 -0.94
CA PHE A 285 -5.28 -2.72 -1.39
C PHE A 285 -4.06 -3.04 -2.27
N ALA A 286 -4.22 -2.91 -3.59
CA ALA A 286 -3.16 -3.20 -4.56
C ALA A 286 -2.47 -4.56 -4.32
N SER A 287 -1.21 -4.69 -4.72
CA SER A 287 -0.34 -5.83 -4.45
C SER A 287 0.48 -5.65 -3.17
N LEU A 288 1.03 -6.75 -2.63
CA LEU A 288 1.94 -6.69 -1.47
C LEU A 288 3.18 -5.83 -1.78
N GLN A 289 3.68 -5.88 -3.01
CA GLN A 289 4.82 -5.08 -3.46
C GLN A 289 4.53 -3.58 -3.38
N VAL A 290 3.31 -3.17 -3.74
CA VAL A 290 2.83 -1.79 -3.57
C VAL A 290 2.65 -1.47 -2.09
N ARG A 291 2.05 -2.35 -1.29
CA ARG A 291 1.81 -2.11 0.15
C ARG A 291 3.08 -1.99 0.99
N ASN A 292 4.16 -2.63 0.57
CA ASN A 292 5.46 -2.55 1.22
C ASN A 292 6.16 -1.19 1.09
N GLN A 293 5.67 -0.30 0.22
CA GLN A 293 6.24 1.05 0.03
C GLN A 293 5.20 2.17 0.00
N GLY A 294 4.00 1.89 -0.49
CA GLY A 294 2.87 2.81 -0.46
C GLY A 294 2.41 3.05 0.98
N THR A 295 2.06 4.29 1.28
CA THR A 295 1.68 4.72 2.64
C THR A 295 0.24 5.22 2.67
N ILE A 296 -0.40 5.15 3.84
CA ILE A 296 -1.75 5.74 4.01
C ILE A 296 -1.67 7.26 3.81
N GLY A 297 -0.62 7.91 4.31
CA GLY A 297 -0.40 9.35 4.09
C GLY A 297 -0.32 9.72 2.61
N GLY A 298 0.40 8.93 1.80
CA GLY A 298 0.44 9.09 0.35
C GLY A 298 -0.91 8.85 -0.32
N ASN A 299 -1.67 7.86 0.14
CA ASN A 299 -3.02 7.58 -0.40
C ASN A 299 -4.00 8.73 -0.11
N VAL A 300 -3.94 9.33 1.09
CA VAL A 300 -4.73 10.51 1.47
C VAL A 300 -4.27 11.74 0.68
N ALA A 301 -2.96 12.03 0.65
CA ALA A 301 -2.40 13.19 -0.06
C ALA A 301 -2.71 13.16 -1.56
N ASN A 302 -2.76 11.98 -2.16
CA ASN A 302 -3.09 11.79 -3.58
C ASN A 302 -4.52 12.21 -3.94
N ALA A 303 -5.45 12.23 -2.98
CA ALA A 303 -6.84 12.68 -3.16
C ALA A 303 -7.57 12.06 -4.36
N SER A 304 -7.29 10.78 -4.64
CA SER A 304 -8.01 10.05 -5.69
C SER A 304 -9.47 9.82 -5.28
N PRO A 305 -10.45 10.06 -6.17
CA PRO A 305 -11.86 9.80 -5.87
C PRO A 305 -12.16 8.34 -5.55
N ILE A 306 -11.31 7.43 -6.03
CA ILE A 306 -11.38 5.97 -5.87
C ILE A 306 -10.31 5.44 -4.90
N GLY A 307 -9.69 6.32 -4.10
CA GLY A 307 -8.79 5.90 -3.05
C GLY A 307 -9.52 5.01 -2.05
N ASP A 308 -8.89 3.91 -1.65
CA ASP A 308 -9.51 2.92 -0.76
C ASP A 308 -9.46 3.34 0.71
N THR A 309 -8.41 4.02 1.19
CA THR A 309 -8.33 4.40 2.62
C THR A 309 -9.17 5.63 3.00
N PRO A 310 -9.34 6.68 2.16
CA PRO A 310 -10.13 7.86 2.53
C PRO A 310 -11.56 7.58 2.98
N PRO A 311 -12.40 6.77 2.29
CA PRO A 311 -13.77 6.53 2.77
C PRO A 311 -13.80 5.85 4.13
N LEU A 312 -12.86 4.94 4.42
CA LEU A 312 -12.78 4.28 5.73
C LEU A 312 -12.40 5.28 6.82
N LEU A 313 -11.39 6.12 6.57
CA LEU A 313 -10.95 7.16 7.51
C LEU A 313 -12.05 8.22 7.75
N ILE A 314 -12.78 8.60 6.70
CA ILE A 314 -13.94 9.49 6.83
C ILE A 314 -15.00 8.80 7.69
N ALA A 315 -15.38 7.55 7.43
CA ALA A 315 -16.40 6.86 8.23
C ALA A 315 -16.02 6.75 9.72
N LEU A 316 -14.73 6.58 10.02
CA LEU A 316 -14.19 6.52 11.39
C LEU A 316 -14.00 7.89 12.06
N ASN A 317 -14.40 8.99 11.41
CA ASN A 317 -14.21 10.35 11.91
C ASN A 317 -12.72 10.67 12.21
N ALA A 318 -11.82 10.13 11.39
CA ALA A 318 -10.39 10.36 11.52
C ALA A 318 -10.02 11.82 11.24
N LYS A 319 -8.89 12.23 11.80
CA LYS A 319 -8.28 13.53 11.60
C LYS A 319 -6.91 13.37 10.95
N ILE A 320 -6.43 14.43 10.33
CA ILE A 320 -5.05 14.53 9.88
C ILE A 320 -4.36 15.68 10.59
N LYS A 321 -3.08 15.49 10.92
CA LYS A 321 -2.19 16.56 11.36
C LYS A 321 -1.35 17.00 10.16
N LEU A 322 -1.50 18.27 9.81
CA LEU A 322 -0.75 18.94 8.76
C LEU A 322 0.32 19.81 9.40
N ARG A 323 1.52 19.85 8.80
CA ARG A 323 2.66 20.63 9.30
C ARG A 323 3.26 21.50 8.20
N CYS A 324 3.59 22.74 8.53
CA CYS A 324 4.28 23.70 7.67
C CYS A 324 5.32 24.46 8.51
N GLY A 325 6.62 24.22 8.26
CA GLY A 325 7.68 24.75 9.13
C GLY A 325 7.50 24.27 10.58
N ASP A 326 7.46 25.24 11.50
CA ASP A 326 7.28 25.00 12.94
C ASP A 326 5.79 24.95 13.36
N GLU A 327 4.87 25.29 12.45
CA GLU A 327 3.44 25.30 12.72
C GLU A 327 2.78 23.97 12.36
N SER A 328 1.77 23.58 13.13
CA SER A 328 0.93 22.41 12.85
C SER A 328 -0.54 22.73 13.07
N ARG A 329 -1.41 22.09 12.29
CA ARG A 329 -2.86 22.14 12.47
C ARG A 329 -3.48 20.76 12.30
N ILE A 330 -4.60 20.54 12.99
CA ILE A 330 -5.38 19.31 12.90
C ILE A 330 -6.72 19.65 12.27
N MET A 331 -7.19 18.80 11.36
CA MET A 331 -8.51 18.93 10.76
C MET A 331 -9.19 17.56 10.54
N PRO A 332 -10.53 17.51 10.50
CA PRO A 332 -11.25 16.33 10.02
C PRO A 332 -10.77 15.95 8.62
N ILE A 333 -10.62 14.66 8.36
CA ILE A 333 -10.12 14.20 7.07
C ILE A 333 -11.11 14.47 5.92
N GLU A 334 -12.42 14.53 6.18
CA GLU A 334 -13.40 14.87 5.12
C GLU A 334 -13.19 16.28 4.56
N ASP A 335 -12.75 17.22 5.39
CA ASP A 335 -12.54 18.62 5.01
C ASP A 335 -11.23 18.80 4.21
N TYR A 336 -10.38 17.77 4.19
CA TYR A 336 -9.13 17.80 3.44
C TYR A 336 -9.36 17.72 1.93
N PHE A 337 -10.45 17.08 1.49
CA PHE A 337 -10.75 16.88 0.07
C PHE A 337 -11.72 17.95 -0.45
N ILE A 338 -11.22 18.91 -1.23
CA ILE A 338 -12.02 20.05 -1.71
C ILE A 338 -12.75 19.68 -3.01
N SER A 339 -12.01 19.17 -3.99
CA SER A 339 -12.54 18.75 -5.28
C SER A 339 -11.62 17.69 -5.90
N TYR A 340 -11.91 17.27 -7.14
CA TYR A 340 -11.10 16.26 -7.84
C TYR A 340 -9.60 16.61 -7.78
N LYS A 341 -8.81 15.79 -7.07
CA LYS A 341 -7.35 15.95 -6.89
C LYS A 341 -6.91 17.30 -6.28
N VAL A 342 -7.81 18.02 -5.61
CA VAL A 342 -7.52 19.29 -4.92
C VAL A 342 -7.77 19.12 -3.43
N THR A 343 -6.78 19.51 -2.62
CA THR A 343 -6.83 19.36 -1.16
C THR A 343 -6.74 20.70 -0.44
N ALA A 344 -7.04 20.70 0.86
CA ALA A 344 -6.91 21.86 1.74
C ALA A 344 -5.45 22.15 2.19
N GLN A 345 -4.47 21.45 1.61
CA GLN A 345 -3.05 21.59 1.90
C GLN A 345 -2.55 22.98 1.45
N LYS A 346 -1.86 23.68 2.35
CA LYS A 346 -1.18 24.95 2.04
C LYS A 346 0.17 24.69 1.34
N GLU A 347 0.73 25.73 0.74
CA GLU A 347 2.09 25.67 0.20
C GLU A 347 3.09 25.21 1.25
N SER A 348 3.99 24.29 0.88
CA SER A 348 4.99 23.67 1.77
C SER A 348 4.43 22.98 3.03
N GLU A 349 3.13 22.74 3.09
CA GLU A 349 2.50 21.95 4.15
C GLU A 349 2.50 20.48 3.78
N PHE A 350 2.68 19.56 4.73
CA PHE A 350 2.61 18.12 4.49
C PHE A 350 1.78 17.42 5.56
N ILE A 351 1.24 16.23 5.23
CA ILE A 351 0.59 15.36 6.21
C ILE A 351 1.69 14.73 7.05
N GLU A 352 1.67 14.98 8.35
CA GLU A 352 2.63 14.39 9.30
C GLU A 352 2.09 13.06 9.84
N GLN A 353 0.81 13.02 10.22
CA GLN A 353 0.17 11.84 10.78
C GLN A 353 -1.35 11.83 10.55
N ILE A 354 -1.93 10.64 10.59
CA ILE A 354 -3.36 10.35 10.61
C ILE A 354 -3.73 9.88 12.01
N ILE A 355 -4.80 10.45 12.57
CA ILE A 355 -5.30 10.22 13.92
C ILE A 355 -6.66 9.56 13.79
N ILE A 356 -6.75 8.28 14.16
CA ILE A 356 -7.96 7.48 14.03
C ILE A 356 -8.50 7.21 15.43
N PRO A 357 -9.71 7.66 15.79
CA PRO A 357 -10.33 7.32 17.07
C PRO A 357 -10.34 5.81 17.27
N LYS A 358 -10.24 5.33 18.51
CA LYS A 358 -10.48 3.91 18.82
C LYS A 358 -11.96 3.56 18.68
N PRO A 359 -12.28 2.29 18.35
CA PRO A 359 -13.67 1.87 18.27
C PRO A 359 -14.34 1.99 19.64
N ALA A 360 -15.45 2.72 19.71
CA ALA A 360 -16.33 2.70 20.89
C ALA A 360 -17.11 1.38 20.99
N ASN A 361 -17.30 0.69 19.87
CA ASN A 361 -18.01 -0.59 19.74
C ASN A 361 -17.68 -1.26 18.39
N ASP A 362 -18.17 -2.50 18.19
CA ASP A 362 -18.02 -3.25 16.95
C ASP A 362 -19.16 -2.96 15.94
N SER A 363 -19.23 -1.70 15.49
CA SER A 363 -20.13 -1.24 14.43
C SER A 363 -19.45 -1.17 13.06
N PHE A 364 -18.16 -0.88 13.00
CA PHE A 364 -17.50 -0.54 11.75
C PHE A 364 -17.44 -1.72 10.76
N ARG A 365 -17.87 -1.50 9.52
CA ARG A 365 -17.69 -2.45 8.40
C ARG A 365 -17.25 -1.71 7.14
N ALA A 366 -16.45 -2.38 6.31
CA ALA A 366 -15.93 -1.83 5.06
C ALA A 366 -16.06 -2.83 3.91
N TYR A 367 -16.45 -2.34 2.74
CA TYR A 367 -16.66 -3.17 1.57
C TYR A 367 -16.00 -2.54 0.34
N LYS A 368 -15.13 -3.33 -0.30
CA LYS A 368 -14.52 -3.01 -1.60
C LYS A 368 -15.14 -3.85 -2.70
N LEU A 369 -15.63 -3.19 -3.74
CA LEU A 369 -16.11 -3.83 -4.97
C LEU A 369 -15.21 -3.42 -6.14
N SER A 370 -14.70 -4.43 -6.86
CA SER A 370 -13.78 -4.33 -7.99
C SER A 370 -14.03 -5.49 -8.95
N LYS A 371 -13.46 -5.47 -10.16
CA LYS A 371 -13.64 -6.54 -11.16
C LYS A 371 -12.85 -7.79 -10.80
N ARG A 372 -11.70 -7.62 -10.14
CA ARG A 372 -10.91 -8.70 -9.53
C ARG A 372 -10.85 -8.51 -8.02
N LEU A 373 -10.68 -9.61 -7.29
CA LEU A 373 -10.59 -9.58 -5.83
C LEU A 373 -9.36 -8.80 -5.36
N ASP A 374 -8.21 -9.12 -5.97
CA ASP A 374 -6.88 -8.57 -5.67
C ASP A 374 -6.37 -7.69 -6.81
N ASP A 375 -5.49 -6.75 -6.44
CA ASP A 375 -4.73 -5.90 -7.35
C ASP A 375 -5.60 -5.20 -8.41
N ASP A 376 -6.73 -4.66 -7.95
CA ASP A 376 -7.67 -3.94 -8.79
C ASP A 376 -8.19 -2.69 -8.11
N ILE A 377 -8.50 -1.73 -8.96
CA ILE A 377 -9.01 -0.43 -8.57
C ILE A 377 -10.50 -0.57 -8.22
N SER A 378 -10.90 0.05 -7.11
CA SER A 378 -12.29 0.04 -6.67
C SER A 378 -13.23 0.63 -7.73
N ALA A 379 -14.26 -0.12 -8.06
CA ALA A 379 -15.48 0.42 -8.64
C ALA A 379 -16.22 1.24 -7.58
N VAL A 380 -16.44 0.66 -6.39
CA VAL A 380 -17.02 1.35 -5.23
C VAL A 380 -16.34 0.83 -3.97
N CYS A 381 -15.95 1.74 -3.09
CA CYS A 381 -15.50 1.42 -1.74
C CYS A 381 -16.44 2.11 -0.75
N GLY A 382 -17.09 1.35 0.11
CA GLY A 382 -18.04 1.87 1.11
C GLY A 382 -17.61 1.50 2.52
N ALA A 383 -17.71 2.45 3.46
CA ALA A 383 -17.46 2.24 4.87
C ALA A 383 -18.63 2.74 5.71
N PHE A 384 -18.97 1.98 6.74
CA PHE A 384 -20.18 2.13 7.54
C PHE A 384 -19.81 2.02 9.02
N ASP A 385 -20.07 3.07 9.79
CA ASP A 385 -20.08 3.07 11.25
C ASP A 385 -21.51 3.41 11.70
N ILE A 386 -22.30 2.39 12.04
CA ILE A 386 -23.70 2.55 12.44
C ILE A 386 -23.94 1.85 13.76
N GLN A 387 -24.37 2.61 14.77
CA GLN A 387 -24.64 2.12 16.12
C GLN A 387 -26.15 2.05 16.34
N VAL A 388 -26.58 0.93 16.92
CA VAL A 388 -27.98 0.64 17.19
C VAL A 388 -28.14 0.31 18.67
N GLU A 389 -28.92 1.13 19.37
CA GLU A 389 -29.25 0.96 20.78
C GLU A 389 -30.75 0.85 20.93
N GLU A 390 -31.22 -0.12 21.72
CA GLU A 390 -32.66 -0.38 21.95
C GLU A 390 -33.47 -0.49 20.63
N GLY A 391 -32.84 -1.05 19.59
CA GLY A 391 -33.44 -1.23 18.27
C GLY A 391 -33.57 0.05 17.43
N LYS A 392 -32.94 1.16 17.82
CA LYS A 392 -32.91 2.43 17.08
C LYS A 392 -31.48 2.84 16.72
N VAL A 393 -31.33 3.50 15.59
CA VAL A 393 -30.02 4.03 15.17
C VAL A 393 -29.69 5.29 15.98
N THR A 394 -28.62 5.23 16.78
CA THR A 394 -28.13 6.37 17.59
C THR A 394 -26.96 7.09 16.94
N HIS A 395 -26.20 6.38 16.10
CA HIS A 395 -25.10 6.93 15.31
C HIS A 395 -25.12 6.33 13.90
N ALA A 396 -24.85 7.15 12.89
CA ALA A 396 -24.68 6.69 11.52
C ALA A 396 -23.67 7.60 10.81
N ARG A 397 -22.55 7.01 10.39
CA ARG A 397 -21.54 7.66 9.59
C ARG A 397 -21.13 6.74 8.44
N ILE A 398 -21.42 7.17 7.23
CA ILE A 398 -21.35 6.34 6.03
C ILE A 398 -20.60 7.12 4.96
N ALA A 399 -19.51 6.56 4.43
CA ALA A 399 -18.69 7.23 3.44
C ALA A 399 -18.34 6.32 2.27
N PHE A 400 -18.19 6.92 1.10
CA PHE A 400 -17.90 6.20 -0.13
C PHE A 400 -16.77 6.84 -0.94
N GLY A 401 -15.94 5.97 -1.53
CA GLY A 401 -15.05 6.26 -2.65
C GLY A 401 -15.63 5.70 -3.97
N GLY A 402 -15.34 6.37 -5.08
CA GLY A 402 -15.83 6.02 -6.42
C GLY A 402 -17.27 6.48 -6.69
N MET A 403 -17.88 7.24 -5.77
CA MET A 403 -19.27 7.71 -5.87
C MET A 403 -19.39 9.22 -6.18
N ALA A 404 -18.29 9.96 -6.14
CA ALA A 404 -18.24 11.39 -6.44
C ALA A 404 -16.81 11.79 -6.89
N ALA A 405 -16.60 13.08 -7.16
CA ALA A 405 -15.29 13.65 -7.49
C ALA A 405 -14.29 13.59 -6.31
N THR A 406 -14.76 13.39 -5.09
CA THR A 406 -13.97 13.18 -3.87
C THR A 406 -14.59 12.06 -3.04
N PRO A 407 -13.81 11.38 -2.18
CA PRO A 407 -14.40 10.53 -1.16
C PRO A 407 -15.25 11.40 -0.21
N LYS A 408 -16.50 11.02 0.04
CA LYS A 408 -17.41 11.83 0.87
C LYS A 408 -18.48 11.00 1.60
N ARG A 409 -19.14 11.65 2.56
CA ARG A 409 -20.24 11.07 3.33
C ARG A 409 -21.56 11.00 2.56
N ALA A 410 -22.38 10.02 2.94
CA ALA A 410 -23.75 9.82 2.48
C ALA A 410 -24.76 10.47 3.44
N THR A 411 -24.72 11.80 3.54
CA THR A 411 -25.42 12.54 4.61
C THR A 411 -26.94 12.39 4.60
N ARG A 412 -27.58 12.26 3.42
CA ARG A 412 -29.04 12.04 3.33
C ARG A 412 -29.42 10.63 3.79
N CYS A 413 -28.60 9.64 3.42
CA CYS A 413 -28.73 8.28 3.93
C CYS A 413 -28.57 8.23 5.46
N GLU A 414 -27.54 8.87 6.01
CA GLU A 414 -27.31 8.97 7.46
C GLU A 414 -28.52 9.60 8.18
N ASN A 415 -29.00 10.75 7.71
CA ASN A 415 -30.14 11.45 8.31
C ASN A 415 -31.45 10.65 8.25
N THR A 416 -31.62 9.82 7.21
CA THR A 416 -32.78 8.92 7.09
C THR A 416 -32.74 7.80 8.13
N LEU A 417 -31.55 7.36 8.54
CA LEU A 417 -31.38 6.30 9.53
C LEU A 417 -31.49 6.84 10.96
N LEU A 418 -30.90 8.00 11.25
CA LEU A 418 -30.78 8.54 12.61
C LEU A 418 -32.13 8.63 13.33
N GLY A 419 -32.17 8.08 14.55
CA GLY A 419 -33.36 8.03 15.40
C GLY A 419 -34.47 7.06 14.95
N LYS A 420 -34.28 6.36 13.81
CA LYS A 420 -35.28 5.40 13.30
C LYS A 420 -35.05 3.98 13.84
N PRO A 421 -36.10 3.16 13.91
CA PRO A 421 -35.97 1.73 14.18
C PRO A 421 -35.08 1.03 13.14
N TRP A 422 -34.21 0.12 13.58
CA TRP A 422 -33.33 -0.67 12.72
C TRP A 422 -34.07 -1.82 12.03
N THR A 423 -34.85 -1.49 10.99
CA THR A 423 -35.75 -2.41 10.28
C THR A 423 -35.52 -2.39 8.77
N ASP A 424 -35.86 -3.47 8.08
CA ASP A 424 -35.75 -3.58 6.61
C ASP A 424 -36.47 -2.44 5.87
N ALA A 425 -37.61 -1.98 6.38
CA ALA A 425 -38.34 -0.84 5.81
C ALA A 425 -37.52 0.46 5.85
N ASN A 426 -36.90 0.78 6.99
CA ASN A 426 -36.08 1.99 7.13
C ASN A 426 -34.75 1.89 6.36
N ILE A 427 -34.18 0.68 6.26
CA ILE A 427 -33.01 0.43 5.40
C ILE A 427 -33.34 0.70 3.93
N LYS A 428 -34.50 0.22 3.43
CA LYS A 428 -34.92 0.49 2.05
C LYS A 428 -35.12 1.98 1.78
N LEU A 429 -35.63 2.76 2.74
CA LEU A 429 -35.74 4.20 2.62
C LEU A 429 -34.34 4.85 2.56
N ALA A 430 -33.42 4.46 3.45
CA ALA A 430 -32.05 4.97 3.43
C ALA A 430 -31.29 4.61 2.15
N MET A 431 -31.52 3.40 1.61
CA MET A 431 -31.00 2.97 0.32
C MET A 431 -31.47 3.86 -0.84
N GLN A 432 -32.70 4.38 -0.79
CA GLN A 432 -33.21 5.30 -1.81
C GLN A 432 -32.50 6.66 -1.74
N GLU A 433 -32.25 7.17 -0.54
CA GLU A 433 -31.54 8.45 -0.36
C GLU A 433 -30.07 8.39 -0.80
N LEU A 434 -29.43 7.22 -0.82
CA LEU A 434 -28.09 7.08 -1.40
C LEU A 434 -28.01 7.52 -2.87
N TYR A 435 -29.09 7.38 -3.64
CA TYR A 435 -29.13 7.89 -5.02
C TYR A 435 -29.14 9.42 -5.10
N ASN A 436 -29.55 10.09 -4.02
CA ASN A 436 -29.57 11.55 -3.92
C ASN A 436 -28.31 12.12 -3.27
N ASP A 437 -27.50 11.29 -2.62
CA ASP A 437 -26.22 11.70 -2.01
C ASP A 437 -25.11 11.85 -3.07
N PHE A 438 -25.21 11.16 -4.21
CA PHE A 438 -24.11 10.96 -5.14
C PHE A 438 -24.51 11.10 -6.62
N GLU A 439 -23.57 11.60 -7.42
CA GLU A 439 -23.64 11.61 -8.89
C GLU A 439 -22.37 10.92 -9.44
N PRO A 440 -22.29 9.57 -9.41
CA PRO A 440 -21.09 8.87 -9.84
C PRO A 440 -20.85 9.01 -11.35
N LEU A 441 -19.59 8.96 -11.77
CA LEU A 441 -19.22 8.92 -13.18
C LEU A 441 -19.18 7.48 -13.69
N SER A 442 -19.60 7.28 -14.94
CA SER A 442 -19.35 6.04 -15.69
C SER A 442 -17.92 6.02 -16.25
N ASP A 443 -17.22 4.89 -16.10
CA ASP A 443 -15.89 4.69 -16.67
C ASP A 443 -15.60 3.20 -16.93
N PHE A 444 -14.35 2.88 -17.28
CA PHE A 444 -13.92 1.51 -17.57
C PHE A 444 -14.02 0.55 -16.37
N ARG A 445 -14.18 1.04 -15.14
CA ARG A 445 -14.28 0.24 -13.91
C ARG A 445 -15.73 -0.15 -13.65
N ALA A 446 -16.66 0.79 -13.79
CA ALA A 446 -18.10 0.56 -13.64
C ALA A 446 -18.95 1.70 -14.20
N SER A 447 -20.19 1.39 -14.59
CA SER A 447 -21.20 2.40 -14.91
C SER A 447 -21.73 3.10 -13.66
N GLN A 448 -22.27 4.30 -13.83
CA GLN A 448 -22.93 5.07 -12.78
C GLN A 448 -24.05 4.27 -12.09
N GLU A 449 -24.89 3.58 -12.87
CA GLU A 449 -26.02 2.80 -12.36
C GLU A 449 -25.53 1.62 -11.51
N TYR A 450 -24.48 0.92 -11.97
CA TYR A 450 -23.88 -0.17 -11.21
C TYR A 450 -23.26 0.31 -9.90
N ARG A 451 -22.59 1.47 -9.92
CA ARG A 451 -22.02 2.10 -8.72
C ARG A 451 -23.10 2.40 -7.69
N SER A 452 -24.17 3.10 -8.09
CA SER A 452 -25.28 3.46 -7.20
C SER A 452 -26.02 2.24 -6.66
N LEU A 453 -26.31 1.26 -7.52
CA LEU A 453 -26.96 0.01 -7.10
C LEU A 453 -26.11 -0.76 -6.09
N SER A 454 -24.80 -0.88 -6.34
CA SER A 454 -23.88 -1.56 -5.44
C SER A 454 -23.74 -0.84 -4.10
N ALA A 455 -23.62 0.50 -4.10
CA ALA A 455 -23.55 1.29 -2.87
C ALA A 455 -24.79 1.08 -1.99
N ALA A 456 -25.99 1.10 -2.58
CA ALA A 456 -27.23 0.80 -1.87
C ALA A 456 -27.26 -0.64 -1.31
N ASN A 457 -26.81 -1.61 -2.10
CA ASN A 457 -26.77 -3.01 -1.64
C ASN A 457 -25.69 -3.27 -0.59
N MET A 458 -24.62 -2.48 -0.51
CA MET A 458 -23.65 -2.54 0.60
C MET A 458 -24.32 -2.18 1.93
N LEU A 459 -25.21 -1.17 1.97
CA LEU A 459 -25.99 -0.86 3.17
C LEU A 459 -26.92 -2.02 3.56
N ARG A 460 -27.56 -2.64 2.57
CA ARG A 460 -28.41 -3.83 2.81
C ARG A 460 -27.59 -5.00 3.35
N ARG A 461 -26.40 -5.22 2.81
CA ARG A 461 -25.45 -6.23 3.28
C ARG A 461 -25.06 -5.97 4.73
N TYR A 462 -24.69 -4.73 5.07
CA TYR A 462 -24.41 -4.32 6.45
C TYR A 462 -25.56 -4.66 7.40
N PHE A 463 -26.80 -4.34 7.01
CA PHE A 463 -27.99 -4.67 7.80
C PHE A 463 -28.13 -6.18 8.03
N ILE A 464 -27.96 -7.00 6.99
CA ILE A 464 -28.07 -8.47 7.09
C ILE A 464 -26.98 -9.03 8.01
N GLU A 465 -25.72 -8.57 7.87
CA GLU A 465 -24.60 -9.01 8.71
C GLU A 465 -24.82 -8.66 10.18
N GLN A 466 -25.32 -7.45 10.48
CA GLN A 466 -25.63 -7.02 11.86
C GLN A 466 -26.79 -7.82 12.49
N GLN A 467 -27.80 -8.22 11.70
CA GLN A 467 -28.92 -9.04 12.20
C GLN A 467 -28.52 -10.50 12.43
N ASN A 468 -27.43 -10.97 11.81
CA ASN A 468 -27.01 -12.36 11.83
C ASN A 468 -25.64 -12.57 12.48
N LYS A 469 -25.22 -11.73 13.44
CA LYS A 469 -23.90 -11.85 14.10
C LYS A 469 -23.54 -13.26 14.60
N ASN A 470 -24.55 -14.06 14.97
CA ASN A 470 -24.37 -15.43 15.49
C ASN A 470 -24.57 -16.53 14.44
N ASN A 471 -25.05 -16.20 13.24
CA ASN A 471 -25.18 -17.14 12.13
C ASN A 471 -24.10 -16.77 11.11
N GLN A 472 -23.14 -17.66 10.86
CA GLN A 472 -22.11 -17.49 9.84
C GLN A 472 -22.75 -17.44 8.44
N ILE A 473 -23.39 -16.34 8.09
CA ILE A 473 -23.75 -16.05 6.71
C ILE A 473 -22.45 -15.57 6.08
N GLU A 474 -21.87 -16.40 5.20
CA GLU A 474 -20.80 -15.97 4.32
C GLU A 474 -21.35 -14.96 3.31
N THR A 475 -21.36 -13.69 3.70
CA THR A 475 -21.70 -12.56 2.83
C THR A 475 -20.47 -12.07 2.06
N ARG A 476 -19.28 -12.52 2.44
CA ARG A 476 -18.02 -12.20 1.76
C ARG A 476 -17.62 -13.36 0.87
N VAL A 477 -17.42 -13.10 -0.42
CA VAL A 477 -16.69 -14.02 -1.29
C VAL A 477 -15.20 -13.79 -1.01
N THR A 478 -14.68 -14.47 0.02
CA THR A 478 -13.28 -14.35 0.47
C THR A 478 -12.41 -15.54 0.04
N SER A 479 -13.02 -16.62 -0.44
CA SER A 479 -12.29 -17.83 -0.82
C SER A 479 -11.78 -17.77 -2.26
N TYR A 480 -10.48 -18.00 -2.40
CA TYR A 480 -9.86 -18.44 -3.65
C TYR A 480 -10.37 -19.85 -3.97
N VAL A 481 -11.45 -19.94 -4.75
CA VAL A 481 -12.01 -21.22 -5.23
C VAL A 481 -10.97 -22.00 -6.02
#